data_AF-X1RTX5-F1
#
_entry.id   AF-X1RTX5-F1
#
_cell.length_a   1.000
_cell.length_b   1.000
_cell.length_c   1.000
_cell.angle_alpha   90.00
_cell.angle_beta   90.00
_cell.angle_gamma   90.00
#
_symmetry.space_group_name_H-M   'P 1'
#
loop_
_entity.id
_entity.type
_entity.pdbx_description
1 polymer ?
#
loop_
_entity_poly.entity_id
_entity_poly.type
_entity_poly.pdbx_seq_one_letter_code
_entity_poly.pdbx_strand_id
1 'polypeptide(L)'
;MAYVTVSEMYRADVADEQFYVVNDATRWNYLSLLKLALRLAVIILRERPDVVISTGAAPGYLAIRLAKLLTRARTIWLDSIAETNDLSLSGIKGRRYADLWLTQWPELAQTNGPDYKGNVL
;
A
#
# COMPACT_ATOMS: atom_id res chain seq x y z
N MET A 1 0.16 -16.16 0.03
CA MET A 1 0.29 -14.68 -0.03
C MET A 1 0.46 -14.12 1.37
N ALA A 2 0.99 -12.90 1.51
CA ALA A 2 1.10 -12.23 2.81
C ALA A 2 0.29 -10.93 2.83
N TYR A 3 -0.53 -10.76 3.86
CA TYR A 3 -1.42 -9.63 4.06
C TYR A 3 -0.95 -8.81 5.26
N VAL A 4 -0.96 -7.49 5.10
CA VAL A 4 -0.57 -6.55 6.15
C VAL A 4 -1.65 -5.50 6.31
N THR A 5 -2.15 -5.34 7.54
CA THR A 5 -3.22 -4.38 7.85
C THR A 5 -3.02 -3.74 9.22
N VAL A 6 -3.79 -2.69 9.52
CA VAL A 6 -3.80 -2.04 10.84
C VAL A 6 -4.86 -2.62 11.78
N SER A 7 -5.75 -3.49 11.28
CA SER A 7 -6.88 -4.03 12.04
C SER A 7 -6.93 -5.55 11.98
N GLU A 8 -6.99 -6.18 13.15
CA GLU A 8 -7.12 -7.64 13.31
C GLU A 8 -8.43 -8.19 12.72
N MET A 9 -9.45 -7.34 12.55
CA MET A 9 -10.77 -7.75 12.04
C MET A 9 -10.70 -8.44 10.67
N TYR A 10 -9.75 -8.05 9.84
CA TYR A 10 -9.58 -8.60 8.49
C TYR A 10 -8.95 -9.99 8.48
N ARG A 11 -8.57 -10.55 9.64
CA ARG A 11 -8.07 -11.93 9.72
C ARG A 11 -9.11 -12.92 9.23
N ALA A 12 -10.40 -12.64 9.43
CA ALA A 12 -11.47 -13.52 8.95
C ALA A 12 -11.64 -13.48 7.42
N ASP A 13 -11.21 -12.39 6.78
CA ASP A 13 -11.36 -12.17 5.34
C ASP A 13 -10.19 -12.77 4.53
N VAL A 14 -9.10 -13.10 5.22
CA VAL A 14 -7.98 -13.85 4.65
C VAL A 14 -8.05 -15.27 5.20
N ALA A 15 -7.89 -16.28 4.35
CA ALA A 15 -7.90 -17.68 4.78
C ALA A 15 -6.64 -18.00 5.63
N ASP A 16 -6.09 -19.21 5.54
CA ASP A 16 -4.85 -19.62 6.23
C ASP A 16 -3.56 -18.95 5.68
N GLU A 17 -3.68 -17.76 5.12
CA GLU A 17 -2.59 -16.99 4.55
C GLU A 17 -1.79 -16.24 5.63
N GLN A 18 -0.55 -15.86 5.30
CA GLN A 18 0.27 -15.10 6.24
C GLN A 18 -0.39 -13.75 6.50
N PHE A 19 -0.67 -13.43 7.76
CA PHE A 19 -1.39 -12.22 8.15
C PHE A 19 -0.66 -11.48 9.27
N TYR A 20 -0.33 -10.22 9.00
CA TYR A 20 0.41 -9.36 9.90
C TYR A 20 -0.39 -8.11 10.24
N VAL A 21 -0.47 -7.79 11.54
CA VAL A 21 -1.04 -6.53 12.00
C VAL A 21 0.07 -5.56 12.41
N VAL A 22 0.07 -4.39 11.79
CA VAL A 22 0.98 -3.29 12.08
C VAL A 22 0.23 -2.18 12.82
N ASN A 23 0.98 -1.27 13.44
CA ASN A 23 0.34 -0.13 14.10
C ASN A 23 -0.20 0.85 13.07
N ASP A 24 -1.33 1.47 13.36
CA ASP A 24 -1.75 2.65 12.62
C ASP A 24 -0.78 3.80 12.88
N ALA A 25 -0.63 4.66 11.87
CA ALA A 25 0.20 5.84 11.97
C ALA A 25 -0.38 6.94 11.09
N THR A 26 -0.61 8.11 11.68
CA THR A 26 -0.98 9.32 10.96
C THR A 26 0.25 10.17 10.69
N ARG A 27 0.15 11.09 9.73
CA ARG A 27 1.21 12.02 9.33
C ARG A 27 1.80 12.87 10.47
N TRP A 28 1.08 12.98 11.58
CA TRP A 28 1.42 13.84 12.72
C TRP A 28 2.22 13.12 13.80
N ASN A 29 2.31 11.78 13.74
CA ASN A 29 2.97 10.98 14.77
C ASN A 29 4.24 10.30 14.24
N TYR A 30 5.36 11.02 14.27
CA TYR A 30 6.66 10.55 13.77
C TYR A 30 7.15 9.25 14.45
N LEU A 31 6.93 9.09 15.75
CA LEU A 31 7.32 7.88 16.48
C LEU A 31 6.54 6.66 15.99
N SER A 32 5.23 6.81 15.77
CA SER A 32 4.39 5.75 15.23
C SER A 32 4.75 5.41 13.77
N LEU A 33 5.14 6.41 12.97
CA LEU A 33 5.64 6.19 11.61
C LEU A 33 6.96 5.41 11.60
N LEU A 34 7.88 5.73 12.50
CA LEU A 34 9.15 5.00 12.62
C LEU A 34 8.90 3.55 13.05
N LYS A 35 8.05 3.32 14.06
CA LYS A 35 7.67 1.98 14.50
C LYS A 35 7.01 1.17 13.38
N LEU A 36 6.11 1.80 12.63
CA LEU A 36 5.46 1.20 11.47
C LEU A 36 6.48 0.83 10.39
N ALA A 37 7.39 1.74 10.04
CA ALA A 37 8.43 1.50 9.04
C ALA A 37 9.34 0.33 9.44
N LEU A 38 9.75 0.25 10.71
CA LEU A 38 10.57 -0.87 11.21
C LEU A 38 9.83 -2.20 11.12
N ARG A 39 8.55 -2.24 11.52
CA ARG A 39 7.73 -3.46 11.40
C ARG A 39 7.57 -3.91 9.96
N LEU A 40 7.27 -2.98 9.06
CA LEU A 40 7.16 -3.26 7.62
C LEU A 40 8.49 -3.75 7.05
N ALA A 41 9.62 -3.14 7.41
CA ALA A 41 10.93 -3.57 6.96
C ALA A 41 11.24 -5.02 7.38
N VAL A 42 10.93 -5.40 8.63
CA VAL A 42 11.08 -6.78 9.11
C VAL A 42 10.21 -7.75 8.31
N ILE A 43 8.94 -7.41 8.08
CA ILE A 43 8.02 -8.26 7.28
C ILE A 43 8.55 -8.41 5.85
N ILE A 44 8.91 -7.31 5.20
CA ILE A 44 9.40 -7.31 3.81
C ILE A 44 10.69 -8.12 3.67
N LEU A 45 11.64 -7.99 4.61
CA LEU A 45 12.90 -8.74 4.58
C LEU A 45 12.71 -10.23 4.88
N ARG A 46 11.67 -10.58 5.66
CA ARG A 46 11.29 -11.96 5.96
C ARG A 46 10.57 -12.63 4.79
N GLU A 47 9.54 -11.98 4.26
CA GLU A 47 8.71 -12.52 3.18
C GLU A 47 9.42 -12.45 1.81
N ARG A 48 10.35 -11.49 1.65
CA ARG A 48 11.08 -11.22 0.39
C ARG A 48 10.16 -11.21 -0.84
N PRO A 49 9.13 -10.33 -0.85
CA PRO A 49 8.12 -10.35 -1.90
C PRO A 49 8.72 -9.97 -3.25
N ASP A 50 8.28 -10.66 -4.31
CA ASP A 50 8.54 -10.24 -5.70
C ASP A 50 7.68 -9.04 -6.11
N VAL A 51 6.47 -8.95 -5.55
CA VAL A 51 5.48 -7.89 -5.82
C VAL A 51 4.82 -7.44 -4.52
N VAL A 52 4.66 -6.12 -4.35
CA VAL A 52 3.88 -5.51 -3.27
C VAL A 52 2.74 -4.69 -3.86
N ILE A 53 1.51 -4.98 -3.42
CA ILE A 53 0.29 -4.29 -3.83
C ILE A 53 -0.25 -3.53 -2.64
N SER A 54 -0.65 -2.27 -2.81
CA SER A 54 -1.18 -1.46 -1.72
C SER A 54 -2.27 -0.49 -2.16
N THR A 55 -3.33 -0.41 -1.36
CA THR A 55 -4.37 0.63 -1.36
C THR A 55 -4.32 1.55 -0.14
N GLY A 56 -3.45 1.25 0.84
CA GLY A 56 -3.51 1.85 2.18
C GLY A 56 -2.79 3.19 2.32
N ALA A 57 -3.25 4.04 3.23
CA ALA A 57 -2.75 5.40 3.47
C ALA A 57 -1.24 5.49 3.83
N ALA A 58 -0.87 5.61 5.11
CA ALA A 58 0.54 5.69 5.52
C ALA A 58 1.24 4.31 5.51
N PRO A 59 0.63 3.22 6.01
CA PRO A 59 1.23 1.88 5.96
C PRO A 59 1.54 1.42 4.55
N GLY A 60 0.58 1.59 3.64
CA GLY A 60 0.73 1.22 2.25
C GLY A 60 1.84 1.98 1.53
N TYR A 61 1.89 3.30 1.74
CA TYR A 61 2.95 4.15 1.18
C TYR A 61 4.34 3.74 1.65
N LEU A 62 4.50 3.46 2.95
CA LEU A 62 5.77 2.98 3.49
C LEU A 62 6.14 1.59 2.97
N ALA A 63 5.16 0.69 2.84
CA ALA A 63 5.39 -0.66 2.33
C ALA A 63 5.96 -0.64 0.91
N ILE A 64 5.36 0.13 -0.02
CA ILE A 64 5.87 0.27 -1.39
C ILE A 64 7.31 0.81 -1.39
N ARG A 65 7.58 1.87 -0.60
CA ARG A 65 8.91 2.48 -0.55
C ARG A 65 9.97 1.53 -0.02
N LEU A 66 9.66 0.82 1.07
CA LEU A 66 10.57 -0.13 1.68
C LEU A 66 10.78 -1.36 0.79
N ALA A 67 9.75 -1.83 0.09
CA ALA A 67 9.88 -2.96 -0.83
C ALA A 67 10.83 -2.65 -2.00
N LYS A 68 10.71 -1.45 -2.61
CA LYS A 68 11.68 -1.00 -3.62
C LYS A 68 13.10 -0.88 -3.06
N LEU A 69 13.25 -0.31 -1.87
CA LEU A 69 14.56 -0.04 -1.27
C LEU A 69 15.28 -1.32 -0.81
N LEU A 70 14.55 -2.22 -0.15
CA LEU A 70 15.13 -3.35 0.58
C LEU A 70 15.20 -4.62 -0.26
N THR A 71 14.19 -4.90 -1.09
CA THR A 71 14.11 -6.15 -1.86
C THR A 71 14.05 -5.92 -3.38
N ARG A 72 13.96 -4.66 -3.84
CA ARG A 72 13.75 -4.30 -5.25
C ARG A 72 12.49 -4.94 -5.85
N ALA A 73 11.49 -5.19 -5.01
CA ALA A 73 10.20 -5.73 -5.44
C ALA A 73 9.54 -4.82 -6.46
N ARG A 74 8.75 -5.41 -7.37
CA ARG A 74 7.80 -4.61 -8.15
C ARG A 74 6.68 -4.13 -7.25
N THR A 75 6.11 -2.99 -7.58
CA THR A 75 5.17 -2.31 -6.69
C THR A 75 3.96 -1.81 -7.47
N ILE A 76 2.78 -2.07 -6.91
CA ILE A 76 1.50 -1.66 -7.48
C ILE A 76 0.79 -0.81 -6.44
N TRP A 77 0.50 0.43 -6.81
CA TRP A 77 -0.39 1.29 -6.05
C TRP A 77 -1.77 1.27 -6.69
N LEU A 78 -2.77 0.88 -5.92
CA LEU A 78 -4.17 1.05 -6.30
C LEU A 78 -4.70 2.23 -5.47
N ASP A 79 -5.12 3.30 -6.14
CA ASP A 79 -5.63 4.49 -5.44
C ASP A 79 -6.88 4.17 -4.64
N SER A 80 -7.17 5.04 -3.66
CA SER A 80 -8.23 4.82 -2.68
C SER A 80 -9.56 4.59 -3.38
N ILE A 81 -10.09 3.38 -3.20
CA ILE A 81 -11.43 3.01 -3.63
C ILE A 81 -12.47 3.92 -2.97
N ALA A 82 -12.22 4.34 -1.73
CA ALA A 82 -13.16 5.11 -0.92
C ALA A 82 -13.31 6.58 -1.35
N GLU A 83 -12.38 7.13 -2.15
CA GLU A 83 -12.43 8.52 -2.59
C GLU A 83 -12.65 8.57 -4.10
N THR A 84 -13.84 9.01 -4.51
CA THR A 84 -14.27 9.04 -5.92
C THR A 84 -13.91 10.37 -6.60
N ASN A 85 -13.73 11.44 -5.83
CA ASN A 85 -13.62 12.79 -6.37
C ASN A 85 -12.18 13.26 -6.57
N ASP A 86 -11.25 12.77 -5.74
CA ASP A 86 -9.85 13.20 -5.74
C ASP A 86 -8.88 12.02 -5.52
N LEU A 87 -7.67 12.13 -6.07
CA LEU A 87 -6.59 11.19 -5.79
C LEU A 87 -6.10 11.32 -4.35
N SER A 88 -5.83 10.20 -3.69
CA SER A 88 -5.31 10.24 -2.31
C SER A 88 -3.92 10.89 -2.27
N LEU A 89 -3.63 11.66 -1.21
CA LEU A 89 -2.31 12.26 -1.03
C LEU A 89 -1.19 11.20 -1.02
N SER A 90 -1.49 10.02 -0.45
CA SER A 90 -0.58 8.88 -0.48
C SER A 90 -0.41 8.31 -1.88
N GLY A 91 -1.45 8.28 -2.72
CA GLY A 91 -1.36 7.87 -4.13
C GLY A 91 -0.54 8.81 -4.98
N ILE A 92 -0.76 10.12 -4.84
CA ILE A 92 0.06 11.14 -5.50
C ILE A 92 1.55 10.97 -5.14
N LYS A 93 1.86 10.75 -3.86
CA LYS A 93 3.24 10.51 -3.40
C LYS A 93 3.75 9.12 -3.81
N GLY A 94 2.86 8.14 -3.85
CA GLY A 94 3.09 6.75 -4.19
C GLY A 94 3.55 6.61 -5.64
N ARG A 95 3.06 7.46 -6.55
CA ARG A 95 3.47 7.51 -7.96
C ARG A 95 4.97 7.34 -8.18
N ARG A 96 5.81 8.07 -7.43
CA ARG A 96 7.28 8.02 -7.61
C ARG A 96 7.87 6.63 -7.33
N TYR A 97 7.17 5.85 -6.52
CA TYR A 97 7.65 4.57 -6.03
C TYR A 97 6.83 3.39 -6.53
N ALA A 98 5.68 3.59 -7.16
CA ALA A 98 4.90 2.54 -7.79
C ALA A 98 5.42 2.26 -9.22
N ASP A 99 5.53 0.99 -9.59
CA ASP A 99 5.79 0.58 -10.98
C ASP A 99 4.49 0.54 -11.80
N LEU A 100 3.36 0.33 -11.13
CA LEU A 100 2.02 0.42 -11.69
C LEU A 100 1.12 1.23 -10.75
N TRP A 101 0.42 2.23 -11.27
CA TRP A 101 -0.52 3.06 -10.51
C TRP A 101 -1.91 2.95 -11.14
N LEU A 102 -2.87 2.43 -10.39
CA LEU A 102 -4.21 2.11 -10.87
C LEU A 102 -5.28 2.90 -10.11
N THR A 103 -6.41 3.14 -10.76
CA THR A 103 -7.64 3.65 -10.15
C THR A 103 -8.85 2.85 -10.60
N GLN A 104 -9.86 2.76 -9.74
CA GLN A 104 -11.17 2.18 -10.06
C GLN A 104 -12.17 3.20 -10.62
N TRP A 105 -11.82 4.49 -10.63
CA TRP A 105 -12.70 5.59 -11.04
C TRP A 105 -12.21 6.18 -12.36
N PRO A 106 -12.98 6.07 -13.47
CA PRO A 106 -12.59 6.59 -14.78
C PRO A 106 -12.22 8.08 -14.75
N GLU A 107 -12.95 8.88 -13.98
CA GLU A 107 -12.79 10.32 -13.81
C GLU A 107 -11.45 10.71 -13.16
N LEU A 108 -10.83 9.80 -12.41
CA LEU A 108 -9.53 10.04 -11.77
C LEU A 108 -8.34 9.68 -12.67
N ALA A 109 -8.57 9.01 -13.81
CA ALA A 109 -7.52 8.65 -14.74
C ALA A 109 -7.05 9.88 -15.55
N GLN A 110 -5.74 10.04 -15.67
CA GLN A 110 -5.13 11.21 -16.33
C GLN A 110 -3.88 10.77 -17.11
N THR A 111 -3.49 11.53 -18.14
CA THR A 111 -2.30 11.26 -18.99
C THR A 111 -0.97 11.10 -18.21
N ASN A 112 -0.93 11.57 -16.96
CA ASN A 112 0.20 11.43 -16.04
C ASN A 112 -0.23 10.91 -14.65
N GLY A 113 -1.44 10.37 -14.56
CA GLY A 113 -2.08 9.88 -13.34
C GLY A 113 -2.14 8.34 -13.31
N PRO A 114 -3.01 7.78 -12.45
CA PRO A 114 -3.27 6.35 -12.48
C PRO A 114 -3.98 5.91 -13.76
N ASP A 115 -3.72 4.68 -14.18
CA ASP A 115 -4.49 4.03 -15.23
C ASP A 115 -5.83 3.53 -14.67
N TYR A 116 -6.93 3.83 -15.37
CA TYR A 116 -8.22 3.23 -15.06
C TYR A 116 -8.26 1.75 -15.43
N LYS A 117 -8.66 0.90 -14.48
CA LYS A 117 -8.83 -0.55 -14.71
C LYS A 117 -10.16 -1.14 -14.22
N GLY A 118 -11.11 -0.31 -13.77
CA GLY A 118 -12.43 -0.77 -13.31
C GLY A 118 -12.35 -1.62 -12.04
N ASN A 119 -13.20 -2.65 -11.91
CA ASN A 119 -13.21 -3.57 -10.77
C ASN A 119 -12.01 -4.52 -10.82
N VAL A 120 -10.89 -4.09 -10.24
CA VAL A 120 -9.62 -4.83 -10.13
C VAL A 120 -9.44 -5.64 -8.84
N LEU A 121 -10.44 -5.65 -7.94
CA LEU A 121 -10.44 -6.42 -6.69
C LEU A 121 -11.79 -7.10 -6.47
#